data_AF-A0A9W8Y567-F1
#
_entry.id   AF-A0A9W8Y567-F1
#
_cell.length_a   1.000
_cell.length_b   1.000
_cell.length_c   1.000
_cell.angle_alpha   90.00
_cell.angle_beta   90.00
_cell.angle_gamma   90.00
#
_symmetry.space_group_name_H-M   'P 1'
#
loop_
_entity.id
_entity.type
_entity.pdbx_description
1 polymer ?
#
loop_
_entity_poly.entity_id
_entity_poly.type
_entity_poly.pdbx_seq_one_letter_code
_entity_poly.pdbx_strand_id
1 'polypeptide(L)'
;MPSFPSISHRDGLTLMFFTSVQTWSVAFFESIQRSNDLSVAEQQRLSKSDEHSAKEPGFAFKLVIDLLDRGRGLLAGRVARKAFLLIEDMLSLEGPGLVWNLLEIMHYMVSRRHMQLFDMLLAHMIALADGRVGKAHPLPSILRGLQNFIGTRTSSDTLLISDDVSSLIQRAWILNAEILFKNFDTRLFQFYCRILWDSCSIGPPAAVVYEQLELQQVSSAATISRHVRLAIMSTSSGEDRMLQRLLTPRTDAFPLQDYKMLRTSSIAALRELGDSLLSTGLNTVRDTSMLLPMLAGLATAKILEGTEDPSVYKTRILASNVACAMRSLIDFDMKHNGKSAVANLGTVEQIRAIVALREYAECETHPQVVQELWQLQDALVAAGNLEAAQEVGQDAYRRVENYIQDIPY
;
A
#
# COMPACT_ATOMS: atom_id res chain seq x y z
N MET A 1 43.67 28.49 0.60
CA MET A 1 43.10 27.18 0.97
C MET A 1 41.59 27.36 1.04
N PRO A 2 40.79 26.78 0.15
CA PRO A 2 39.35 26.81 0.30
C PRO A 2 38.98 25.94 1.50
N SER A 3 38.24 26.49 2.44
CA SER A 3 37.66 25.77 3.57
C SER A 3 36.71 24.70 3.05
N PHE A 4 36.98 23.43 3.35
CA PHE A 4 36.01 22.36 3.16
C PHE A 4 34.72 22.74 3.91
N PRO A 5 33.53 22.59 3.32
CA PRO A 5 32.29 22.84 4.03
C PRO A 5 32.22 21.84 5.20
N SER A 6 32.23 22.37 6.42
CA SER A 6 32.01 21.56 7.62
C SER A 6 30.59 20.99 7.55
N ILE A 7 30.46 19.67 7.45
CA ILE A 7 29.18 18.97 7.52
C ILE A 7 28.49 19.42 8.81
N SER A 8 27.28 19.97 8.71
CA SER A 8 26.56 20.39 9.90
C SER A 8 26.22 19.17 10.76
N HIS A 9 26.08 19.33 12.07
CA HIS A 9 25.68 18.20 12.95
C HIS A 9 24.40 17.52 12.44
N ARG A 10 23.46 18.30 11.90
CA ARG A 10 22.21 17.83 11.30
C ARG A 10 22.42 17.03 10.03
N ASP A 11 23.34 17.44 9.16
CA ASP A 11 23.71 16.67 7.97
C ASP A 11 24.37 15.35 8.37
N GLY A 12 25.18 15.35 9.43
CA GLY A 12 25.78 14.14 10.01
C GLY A 12 24.73 13.14 10.51
N LEU A 13 23.72 13.60 11.26
CA LEU A 13 22.60 12.75 11.70
C LEU A 13 21.78 12.21 10.53
N THR A 14 21.50 13.06 9.54
CA THR A 14 20.77 12.69 8.32
C THR A 14 21.49 11.58 7.57
N LEU A 15 22.82 11.73 7.40
CA LEU A 15 23.66 10.74 6.75
C LEU A 15 23.65 9.41 7.53
N MET A 16 23.85 9.45 8.85
CA MET A 16 23.83 8.23 9.68
C MET A 16 22.49 7.48 9.59
N PHE A 17 21.37 8.20 9.59
CA PHE A 17 20.04 7.61 9.43
C PHE A 17 19.91 6.90 8.08
N PHE A 18 20.24 7.57 6.98
CA PHE A 18 20.18 6.97 5.65
C PHE A 18 21.16 5.81 5.46
N THR A 19 22.39 5.92 5.97
CA THR A 19 23.36 4.82 5.93
C THR A 19 22.83 3.60 6.69
N SER A 20 22.20 3.80 7.85
CA SER A 20 21.64 2.67 8.62
C SER A 20 20.52 1.95 7.88
N VAL A 21 19.62 2.70 7.24
CA VAL A 21 18.58 2.15 6.36
C VAL A 21 19.22 1.38 5.20
N GLN A 22 20.16 2.00 4.48
CA GLN A 22 20.85 1.39 3.36
C GLN A 22 21.56 0.09 3.73
N THR A 23 22.34 0.09 4.82
CA THR A 23 23.07 -1.09 5.29
C THR A 23 22.12 -2.25 5.57
N TRP A 24 20.98 -2.01 6.21
CA TRP A 24 20.04 -3.07 6.51
C TRP A 24 19.36 -3.62 5.25
N SER A 25 18.91 -2.73 4.36
CA SER A 25 18.26 -3.11 3.11
C SER A 25 19.21 -3.91 2.20
N VAL A 26 20.48 -3.53 2.12
CA VAL A 26 21.50 -4.27 1.34
C VAL A 26 21.83 -5.62 1.99
N ALA A 27 22.00 -5.67 3.31
CA ALA A 27 22.32 -6.91 4.03
C ALA A 27 21.24 -8.00 3.83
N PHE A 28 19.98 -7.60 3.67
CA PHE A 28 18.90 -8.51 3.32
C PHE A 28 19.17 -9.24 1.99
N PHE A 29 19.50 -8.50 0.92
CA PHE A 29 19.79 -9.12 -0.38
C PHE A 29 21.08 -9.95 -0.36
N GLU A 30 22.10 -9.53 0.39
CA GLU A 30 23.30 -10.36 0.60
C GLU A 30 22.94 -11.69 1.28
N SER A 31 22.00 -11.67 2.23
CA SER A 31 21.55 -12.89 2.92
C SER A 31 20.76 -13.84 2.01
N ILE A 32 19.90 -13.29 1.14
CA ILE A 32 19.17 -14.07 0.12
C ILE A 32 20.15 -14.70 -0.87
N GLN A 33 21.15 -13.94 -1.31
CA GLN A 33 22.15 -14.42 -2.27
C GLN A 33 23.01 -15.55 -1.68
N ARG A 34 23.35 -15.48 -0.38
CA ARG A 34 24.05 -16.56 0.35
C ARG A 34 23.16 -17.79 0.61
N SER A 35 21.85 -17.59 0.74
CA SER A 35 20.88 -18.68 0.98
C SER A 35 20.52 -19.46 -0.29
N ASN A 36 20.97 -19.02 -1.47
CA ASN A 36 20.80 -19.77 -2.72
C ASN A 36 21.54 -21.12 -2.73
N ASP A 37 22.42 -21.38 -1.74
CA ASP A 37 23.08 -22.67 -1.53
C ASP A 37 22.24 -23.66 -0.68
N LEU A 38 21.03 -23.28 -0.24
CA LEU A 38 20.17 -24.09 0.63
C LEU A 38 18.79 -24.42 -0.01
N SER A 39 18.25 -25.56 0.42
CA SER A 39 17.18 -26.35 -0.20
C SER A 39 15.83 -25.63 -0.37
N VAL A 40 15.06 -26.09 -1.38
CA VAL A 40 13.67 -25.74 -1.73
C VAL A 40 12.69 -25.68 -0.54
N ALA A 41 12.99 -26.36 0.57
CA ALA A 41 12.18 -26.34 1.79
C ALA A 41 12.27 -25.01 2.58
N GLU A 42 13.38 -24.27 2.51
CA GLU A 42 13.51 -22.95 3.13
C GLU A 42 12.84 -21.85 2.29
N GLN A 43 12.81 -22.04 0.97
CA GLN A 43 12.10 -21.18 0.02
C GLN A 43 10.57 -21.17 0.26
N GLN A 44 10.00 -22.27 0.76
CA GLN A 44 8.60 -22.32 1.18
C GLN A 44 8.32 -21.62 2.52
N ARG A 45 9.34 -21.33 3.34
CA ARG A 45 9.15 -20.58 4.60
C ARG A 45 9.04 -19.07 4.36
N LEU A 46 9.77 -18.52 3.38
CA LEU A 46 9.63 -17.12 2.96
C LEU A 46 8.23 -16.79 2.43
N SER A 47 7.56 -17.75 1.77
CA SER A 47 6.18 -17.57 1.28
C SER A 47 5.08 -17.92 2.28
N LYS A 48 5.42 -18.40 3.49
CA LYS A 48 4.44 -18.85 4.50
C LYS A 48 4.27 -17.90 5.69
N SER A 49 5.11 -16.88 5.82
CA SER A 49 4.94 -15.86 6.87
C SER A 49 3.72 -15.00 6.52
N ASP A 50 2.72 -15.02 7.40
CA ASP A 50 1.36 -14.51 7.22
C ASP A 50 1.27 -13.22 6.41
N GLU A 51 0.95 -13.40 5.13
CA GLU A 51 0.87 -12.36 4.10
C GLU A 51 -0.13 -11.24 4.42
N HIS A 52 -1.08 -11.51 5.33
CA HIS A 52 -2.12 -10.58 5.76
C HIS A 52 -1.72 -9.84 7.06
N SER A 53 -0.85 -10.43 7.90
CA SER A 53 -0.46 -9.84 9.19
C SER A 53 0.44 -8.61 9.05
N ALA A 54 1.24 -8.53 7.98
CA ALA A 54 2.27 -7.50 7.85
C ALA A 54 1.71 -6.08 7.63
N LYS A 55 0.51 -5.97 7.04
CA LYS A 55 -0.11 -4.68 6.66
C LYS A 55 -1.15 -4.18 7.66
N GLU A 56 -1.69 -5.08 8.47
CA GLU A 56 -2.72 -4.75 9.46
C GLU A 56 -2.25 -3.66 10.45
N PRO A 57 -1.02 -3.70 11.03
CA PRO A 57 -0.53 -2.63 11.89
C PRO A 57 -0.56 -1.27 11.19
N GLY A 58 -0.16 -1.25 9.91
CA GLY A 58 -0.15 -0.04 9.09
C GLY A 58 -1.53 0.58 8.95
N PHE A 59 -2.52 -0.22 8.57
CA PHE A 59 -3.91 0.24 8.44
C PHE A 59 -4.56 0.54 9.79
N ALA A 60 -4.21 -0.16 10.86
CA ALA A 60 -4.70 0.13 12.20
C ALA A 60 -4.23 1.51 12.68
N PHE A 61 -2.97 1.88 12.49
CA PHE A 61 -2.49 3.23 12.81
C PHE A 61 -3.11 4.31 11.94
N LYS A 62 -3.33 4.04 10.64
CA LYS A 62 -4.05 4.98 9.78
C LYS A 62 -5.50 5.18 10.29
N LEU A 63 -6.16 4.10 10.70
CA LEU A 63 -7.50 4.13 11.31
C LEU A 63 -7.54 4.95 12.60
N VAL A 64 -6.51 4.91 13.45
CA VAL A 64 -6.40 5.78 14.64
C VAL A 64 -6.50 7.25 14.24
N ILE A 65 -5.70 7.66 13.27
CA ILE A 65 -5.63 9.05 12.80
C ILE A 65 -6.96 9.48 12.18
N ASP A 66 -7.55 8.63 11.33
CA ASP A 66 -8.84 8.92 10.71
C ASP A 66 -9.96 9.10 11.75
N LEU A 67 -9.92 8.33 12.85
CA LEU A 67 -10.85 8.47 13.99
C LEU A 67 -10.59 9.75 14.79
N LEU A 68 -9.32 10.13 15.01
CA LEU A 68 -8.97 11.39 15.67
C LEU A 68 -9.48 12.59 14.86
N ASP A 69 -9.25 12.57 13.55
CA ASP A 69 -9.68 13.63 12.63
C ASP A 69 -11.21 13.73 12.55
N ARG A 70 -11.92 12.63 12.83
CA ARG A 70 -13.40 12.55 12.95
C ARG A 70 -13.93 12.85 14.35
N GLY A 71 -13.08 13.25 15.30
CA GLY A 71 -13.47 13.57 16.67
C GLY A 71 -13.87 12.35 17.52
N ARG A 72 -13.49 11.14 17.12
CA ARG A 72 -13.81 9.87 17.81
C ARG A 72 -12.67 9.42 18.73
N GLY A 73 -12.24 10.29 19.65
CA GLY A 73 -11.07 10.07 20.50
C GLY A 73 -11.09 8.78 21.33
N LEU A 74 -12.24 8.37 21.87
CA LEU A 74 -12.37 7.12 22.63
C LEU A 74 -12.09 5.88 21.76
N LEU A 75 -12.71 5.82 20.57
CA LEU A 75 -12.48 4.73 19.62
C LEU A 75 -11.04 4.76 19.12
N ALA A 76 -10.51 5.94 18.78
CA ALA A 76 -9.13 6.11 18.37
C ALA A 76 -8.15 5.58 19.42
N GLY A 77 -8.39 5.85 20.72
CA GLY A 77 -7.56 5.34 21.81
C GLY A 77 -7.58 3.82 21.93
N ARG A 78 -8.73 3.19 21.74
CA ARG A 78 -8.84 1.71 21.76
C ARG A 78 -8.20 1.07 20.53
N VAL A 79 -8.41 1.63 19.34
CA VAL A 79 -7.73 1.19 18.11
C VAL A 79 -6.21 1.38 18.25
N ALA A 80 -5.75 2.47 18.88
CA ALA A 80 -4.34 2.71 19.13
C ALA A 80 -3.75 1.60 19.99
N ARG A 81 -4.39 1.23 21.10
CA ARG A 81 -3.94 0.09 21.93
C ARG A 81 -3.77 -1.18 21.09
N LYS A 82 -4.74 -1.50 20.21
CA LYS A 82 -4.62 -2.64 19.29
C LYS A 82 -3.46 -2.49 18.33
N ALA A 83 -3.30 -1.33 17.71
CA ALA A 83 -2.22 -1.06 16.75
C ALA A 83 -0.83 -1.20 17.40
N PHE A 84 -0.67 -0.75 18.64
CA PHE A 84 0.55 -0.93 19.43
C PHE A 84 0.80 -2.41 19.78
N LEU A 85 -0.23 -3.22 20.02
CA LEU A 85 -0.03 -4.67 20.19
C LEU A 85 0.40 -5.33 18.88
N LEU A 86 -0.25 -4.98 17.77
CA LEU A 86 0.06 -5.53 16.45
C LEU A 86 1.49 -5.18 15.98
N ILE A 87 2.02 -4.01 16.35
CA ILE A 87 3.38 -3.62 15.95
C ILE A 87 4.47 -4.40 16.67
N GLU A 88 4.17 -5.00 17.83
CA GLU A 88 5.10 -5.89 18.52
C GLU A 88 5.38 -7.16 17.71
N ASP A 89 4.36 -7.68 17.02
CA ASP A 89 4.47 -8.83 16.14
C ASP A 89 5.15 -8.46 14.81
N MET A 90 5.02 -7.20 14.38
CA MET A 90 5.67 -6.69 13.16
C MET A 90 7.22 -6.77 13.22
N LEU A 91 7.82 -6.86 14.42
CA LEU A 91 9.27 -7.02 14.57
C LEU A 91 9.81 -8.35 14.01
N SER A 92 8.96 -9.34 13.76
CA SER A 92 9.37 -10.57 13.08
C SER A 92 9.48 -10.43 11.56
N LEU A 93 9.09 -9.28 10.99
CA LEU A 93 9.21 -9.04 9.56
C LEU A 93 10.68 -8.90 9.12
N GLU A 94 10.94 -9.29 7.88
CA GLU A 94 12.25 -9.12 7.24
C GLU A 94 12.61 -7.64 7.08
N GLY A 95 13.91 -7.34 7.08
CA GLY A 95 14.44 -5.98 7.17
C GLY A 95 13.75 -4.95 6.27
N PRO A 96 13.72 -5.14 4.93
CA PRO A 96 13.09 -4.17 4.04
C PRO A 96 11.59 -4.00 4.28
N GLY A 97 10.88 -5.06 4.68
CA GLY A 97 9.45 -5.05 4.98
C GLY A 97 9.13 -4.32 6.27
N LEU A 98 9.94 -4.53 7.30
CA LEU A 98 9.84 -3.84 8.57
C LEU A 98 10.15 -2.33 8.41
N VAL A 99 11.27 -2.00 7.75
CA VAL A 99 11.64 -0.60 7.47
C VAL A 99 10.54 0.09 6.67
N TRP A 100 10.02 -0.59 5.66
CA TRP A 100 8.97 -0.04 4.82
C TRP A 100 7.70 0.29 5.62
N ASN A 101 7.10 -0.70 6.29
CA ASN A 101 5.86 -0.48 7.04
C ASN A 101 6.04 0.58 8.13
N LEU A 102 7.17 0.52 8.86
CA LEU A 102 7.42 1.44 9.95
C LEU A 102 7.59 2.89 9.49
N LEU A 103 8.39 3.13 8.44
CA LEU A 103 8.59 4.47 7.90
C LEU A 103 7.29 5.02 7.29
N GLU A 104 6.46 4.18 6.66
CA GLU A 104 5.18 4.64 6.13
C GLU A 104 4.20 5.07 7.22
N ILE A 105 4.07 4.28 8.30
CA ILE A 105 3.25 4.60 9.46
C ILE A 105 3.69 5.92 10.07
N MET A 106 5.00 6.03 10.35
CA MET A 106 5.59 7.23 10.94
C MET A 106 5.42 8.45 10.05
N HIS A 107 5.63 8.31 8.74
CA HIS A 107 5.38 9.38 7.78
C HIS A 107 3.92 9.82 7.83
N TYR A 108 2.97 8.89 7.80
CA TYR A 108 1.55 9.22 7.80
C TYR A 108 1.13 9.97 9.08
N MET A 109 1.64 9.58 10.26
CA MET A 109 1.43 10.32 11.51
C MET A 109 1.93 11.76 11.43
N VAL A 110 3.16 11.95 10.93
CA VAL A 110 3.80 13.26 10.82
C VAL A 110 3.08 14.13 9.78
N SER A 111 2.78 13.60 8.59
CA SER A 111 2.07 14.34 7.54
C SER A 111 0.66 14.76 7.96
N ARG A 112 0.03 14.00 8.86
CA ARG A 112 -1.30 14.33 9.45
C ARG A 112 -1.20 15.14 10.74
N ARG A 113 -0.01 15.64 11.09
CA ARG A 113 0.26 16.51 12.26
C ARG A 113 0.01 15.82 13.61
N HIS A 114 0.02 14.49 13.66
CA HIS A 114 -0.11 13.70 14.88
C HIS A 114 1.27 13.39 15.49
N MET A 115 2.06 14.45 15.76
CA MET A 115 3.45 14.33 16.26
C MET A 115 3.56 13.59 17.60
N GLN A 116 2.58 13.76 18.50
CA GLN A 116 2.57 13.03 19.78
C GLN A 116 2.42 11.52 19.59
N LEU A 117 1.58 11.08 18.64
CA LEU A 117 1.42 9.66 18.32
C LEU A 117 2.68 9.09 17.69
N PHE A 118 3.33 9.88 16.83
CA PHE A 118 4.65 9.55 16.27
C PHE A 118 5.72 9.41 17.37
N ASP A 119 5.81 10.35 18.32
CA ASP A 119 6.78 10.30 19.42
C ASP A 119 6.54 9.07 20.33
N MET A 120 5.27 8.78 20.63
CA MET A 120 4.90 7.58 21.39
C MET A 120 5.30 6.29 20.65
N LEU A 121 5.02 6.21 19.34
CA LEU A 121 5.41 5.07 18.54
C LEU A 121 6.93 4.92 18.49
N LEU A 122 7.66 5.99 18.24
CA LEU A 122 9.12 5.97 18.17
C LEU A 122 9.74 5.51 19.49
N ALA A 123 9.28 6.06 20.62
CA ALA A 123 9.75 5.65 21.94
C ALA A 123 9.45 4.18 22.23
N HIS A 124 8.24 3.72 21.89
CA HIS A 124 7.85 2.33 22.06
C HIS A 124 8.71 1.38 21.22
N MET A 125 8.94 1.70 19.95
CA MET A 125 9.78 0.90 19.06
C MET A 125 11.24 0.84 19.52
N ILE A 126 11.78 1.94 20.09
CA ILE A 126 13.13 1.93 20.68
C ILE A 126 13.17 0.96 21.86
N ALA A 127 12.21 1.05 22.78
CA ALA A 127 12.14 0.17 23.93
C ALA A 127 11.99 -1.31 23.54
N LEU A 128 11.16 -1.62 22.54
CA LEU A 128 11.02 -2.97 22.01
C LEU A 128 12.31 -3.46 21.35
N ALA A 129 12.94 -2.64 20.51
CA ALA A 129 14.17 -3.01 19.81
C ALA A 129 15.30 -3.30 20.82
N ASP A 130 15.43 -2.49 21.86
CA ASP A 130 16.44 -2.69 22.91
C ASP A 130 16.23 -3.98 23.72
N GLY A 131 14.98 -4.42 23.86
CA GLY A 131 14.63 -5.65 24.58
C GLY A 131 14.64 -6.92 23.72
N ARG A 132 14.37 -6.82 22.41
CA ARG A 132 14.07 -7.99 21.55
C ARG A 132 15.09 -8.28 20.47
N VAL A 133 15.84 -7.28 19.98
CA VAL A 133 16.83 -7.50 18.90
C VAL A 133 18.26 -7.42 19.43
N GLY A 134 19.18 -8.16 18.80
CA GLY A 134 20.58 -8.18 19.20
C GLY A 134 21.26 -6.81 19.06
N LYS A 135 22.30 -6.54 19.85
CA LYS A 135 23.03 -5.25 19.84
C LYS A 135 23.61 -4.86 18.48
N ALA A 136 23.89 -5.83 17.61
CA ALA A 136 24.40 -5.62 16.26
C ALA A 136 23.29 -5.38 15.21
N HIS A 137 22.02 -5.46 15.60
CA HIS A 137 20.90 -5.28 14.69
C HIS A 137 20.79 -3.80 14.24
N PRO A 138 20.49 -3.49 12.97
CA PRO A 138 20.44 -2.10 12.48
C PRO A 138 19.26 -1.26 13.01
N LEU A 139 18.16 -1.90 13.41
CA LEU A 139 16.92 -1.23 13.83
C LEU A 139 17.11 -0.21 14.98
N PRO A 140 17.76 -0.51 16.12
CA PRO A 140 18.06 0.48 17.15
C PRO A 140 18.78 1.72 16.63
N SER A 141 19.73 1.57 15.70
CA SER A 141 20.48 2.69 15.11
C SER A 141 19.58 3.58 14.25
N ILE A 142 18.67 2.99 13.47
CA ILE A 142 17.69 3.73 12.66
C ILE A 142 16.76 4.54 13.57
N LEU A 143 16.18 3.90 14.59
CA LEU A 143 15.22 4.53 15.50
C LEU A 143 15.87 5.65 16.34
N ARG A 144 17.06 5.41 16.89
CA ARG A 144 17.80 6.43 17.64
C ARG A 144 18.31 7.55 16.71
N GLY A 145 18.68 7.23 15.48
CA GLY A 145 19.04 8.23 14.47
C GLY A 145 17.89 9.21 14.23
N LEU A 146 16.67 8.70 14.07
CA LEU A 146 15.46 9.51 13.94
C LEU A 146 15.18 10.32 15.21
N GLN A 147 15.26 9.70 16.40
CA GLN A 147 15.09 10.37 17.69
C GLN A 147 16.08 11.53 17.89
N ASN A 148 17.36 11.30 17.58
CA ASN A 148 18.40 12.32 17.69
C ASN A 148 18.17 13.46 16.70
N PHE A 149 17.72 13.16 15.47
CA PHE A 149 17.38 14.19 14.48
C PHE A 149 16.30 15.13 15.00
N ILE A 150 15.24 14.58 15.61
CA ILE A 150 14.17 15.36 16.24
C ILE A 150 14.72 16.19 17.41
N GLY A 151 15.56 15.59 18.26
CA GLY A 151 16.16 16.23 19.43
C GLY A 151 17.10 17.41 19.14
N THR A 152 17.61 17.54 17.90
CA THR A 152 18.43 18.71 17.51
C THR A 152 17.64 20.00 17.29
N ARG A 153 16.31 19.97 17.43
CA ARG A 153 15.46 21.13 17.17
C ARG A 153 15.18 21.95 18.43
N THR A 154 15.56 23.22 18.35
CA THR A 154 15.30 24.25 19.37
C THR A 154 14.14 25.18 19.00
N SER A 155 13.46 24.92 17.87
CA SER A 155 12.38 25.75 17.31
C SER A 155 11.05 25.51 18.04
N SER A 156 10.32 26.58 18.37
CA SER A 156 8.93 26.52 18.87
C SER A 156 7.89 26.29 17.77
N ASP A 157 8.29 26.23 16.50
CA ASP A 157 7.37 26.13 15.36
C ASP A 157 7.15 24.67 14.94
N THR A 158 6.15 24.04 15.52
CA THR A 158 5.77 22.63 15.33
C THR A 158 5.53 22.25 13.87
N LEU A 159 5.11 23.20 13.01
CA LEU A 159 4.82 22.93 11.60
C LEU A 159 6.08 22.66 10.78
N LEU A 160 7.09 23.53 10.91
CA LEU A 160 8.38 23.35 10.24
C LEU A 160 9.09 22.08 10.71
N ILE A 161 8.87 21.69 11.98
CA ILE A 161 9.39 20.44 12.53
C ILE A 161 8.78 19.25 11.80
N SER A 162 7.46 19.28 11.62
CA SER A 162 6.70 18.23 10.95
C SER A 162 7.16 18.03 9.51
N ASP A 163 7.32 19.10 8.74
CA ASP A 163 7.66 19.02 7.30
C ASP A 163 9.06 18.44 7.07
N ASP A 164 10.03 18.87 7.88
CA ASP A 164 11.39 18.36 7.78
C ASP A 164 11.51 16.88 8.25
N VAL A 165 10.74 16.48 9.27
CA VAL A 165 10.71 15.06 9.70
C VAL A 165 10.02 14.21 8.63
N SER A 166 8.91 14.71 8.08
CA SER A 166 8.18 14.05 6.99
C SER A 166 9.10 13.83 5.79
N SER A 167 9.84 14.85 5.36
CA SER A 167 10.76 14.75 4.21
C SER A 167 11.94 13.81 4.49
N LEU A 168 12.49 13.79 5.71
CA LEU A 168 13.53 12.84 6.09
C LEU A 168 13.03 11.39 6.00
N ILE A 169 11.87 11.10 6.59
CA ILE A 169 11.25 9.77 6.58
C ILE A 169 10.92 9.35 5.14
N GLN A 170 10.32 10.26 4.36
CA GLN A 170 9.98 10.03 2.96
C GLN A 170 11.23 9.67 2.13
N ARG A 171 12.35 10.37 2.32
CA ARG A 171 13.58 10.08 1.59
C ARG A 171 14.19 8.73 1.99
N ALA A 172 14.15 8.36 3.27
CA ALA A 172 14.61 7.06 3.73
C ALA A 172 13.74 5.90 3.20
N TRP A 173 12.42 6.11 3.18
CA TRP A 173 11.48 5.18 2.58
C TRP A 173 11.79 4.98 1.09
N ILE A 174 12.01 6.08 0.36
CA ILE A 174 12.37 6.05 -1.06
C ILE A 174 13.68 5.31 -1.29
N LEU A 175 14.70 5.57 -0.46
CA LEU A 175 15.99 4.89 -0.54
C LEU A 175 15.85 3.37 -0.34
N ASN A 176 15.04 2.94 0.62
CA ASN A 176 14.74 1.53 0.84
C ASN A 176 14.06 0.90 -0.40
N ALA A 177 13.09 1.60 -1.00
CA ALA A 177 12.43 1.16 -2.22
C ALA A 177 13.42 1.08 -3.41
N GLU A 178 14.25 2.12 -3.62
CA GLU A 178 15.29 2.16 -4.67
C GLU A 178 16.22 0.93 -4.59
N ILE A 179 16.71 0.58 -3.39
CA ILE A 179 17.57 -0.60 -3.17
C ILE A 179 16.83 -1.88 -3.48
N LEU A 180 15.58 -1.98 -3.01
CA LEU A 180 14.79 -3.19 -3.11
C LEU A 180 14.45 -3.53 -4.56
N PHE A 181 14.00 -2.53 -5.30
CA PHE A 181 13.75 -2.69 -6.72
C PHE A 181 15.07 -2.93 -7.44
N LYS A 182 16.15 -2.13 -7.25
CA LYS A 182 17.46 -2.35 -7.89
C LYS A 182 17.95 -3.80 -7.81
N ASN A 183 17.66 -4.51 -6.73
CA ASN A 183 17.96 -5.93 -6.54
C ASN A 183 16.75 -6.84 -6.85
N PHE A 184 16.05 -6.57 -7.96
CA PHE A 184 14.79 -7.22 -8.30
C PHE A 184 14.94 -8.74 -8.35
N ASP A 185 14.13 -9.44 -7.57
CA ASP A 185 14.07 -10.89 -7.51
C ASP A 185 12.62 -11.36 -7.72
N THR A 186 12.37 -12.16 -8.75
CA THR A 186 11.02 -12.66 -9.07
C THR A 186 10.38 -13.44 -7.91
N ARG A 187 11.18 -13.97 -6.97
CA ARG A 187 10.70 -14.66 -5.76
C ARG A 187 10.07 -13.69 -4.75
N LEU A 188 10.50 -12.43 -4.75
CA LEU A 188 9.98 -11.36 -3.90
C LEU A 188 8.83 -10.59 -4.56
N PHE A 189 8.24 -11.13 -5.62
CA PHE A 189 7.27 -10.41 -6.42
C PHE A 189 6.02 -9.95 -5.64
N GLN A 190 5.51 -10.77 -4.72
CA GLN A 190 4.42 -10.36 -3.82
C GLN A 190 4.81 -9.20 -2.91
N PHE A 191 6.07 -9.19 -2.46
CA PHE A 191 6.61 -8.11 -1.64
C PHE A 191 6.65 -6.78 -2.41
N TYR A 192 7.04 -6.81 -3.69
CA TYR A 192 6.97 -5.63 -4.57
C TYR A 192 5.54 -5.14 -4.78
N CYS A 193 4.59 -6.04 -5.04
CA CYS A 193 3.19 -5.67 -5.22
C CYS A 193 2.62 -4.91 -4.02
N ARG A 194 2.94 -5.34 -2.79
CA ARG A 194 2.50 -4.61 -1.60
C ARG A 194 3.11 -3.22 -1.51
N ILE A 195 4.40 -3.05 -1.83
CA ILE A 195 5.05 -1.72 -1.85
C ILE A 195 4.35 -0.79 -2.83
N LEU A 196 3.91 -1.32 -3.96
CA LEU A 196 3.23 -0.52 -4.96
C LEU A 196 1.77 -0.22 -4.60
N TRP A 197 1.10 -1.06 -3.80
CA TRP A 197 -0.36 -1.02 -3.63
C TRP A 197 -0.86 -0.68 -2.23
N ASP A 198 -0.20 -1.18 -1.20
CA ASP A 198 -0.58 -0.94 0.20
C ASP A 198 0.07 0.33 0.75
N SER A 199 1.05 0.87 0.02
CA SER A 199 1.63 2.19 0.30
C SER A 199 0.64 3.28 -0.04
N CYS A 200 0.07 3.93 0.98
CA CYS A 200 -0.95 4.97 0.80
C CYS A 200 -0.41 6.38 1.09
N SER A 201 0.74 6.52 1.77
CA SER A 201 1.27 7.84 2.17
C SER A 201 2.54 8.26 1.41
N ILE A 202 3.31 7.32 0.87
CA ILE A 202 4.53 7.57 0.09
C ILE A 202 4.47 6.71 -1.17
N GLY A 203 4.56 7.35 -2.35
CA GLY A 203 4.69 6.65 -3.62
C GLY A 203 6.15 6.33 -3.94
N PRO A 204 6.47 5.13 -4.47
CA PRO A 204 7.81 4.83 -4.92
C PRO A 204 8.29 5.67 -6.10
N PRO A 205 9.63 5.80 -6.31
CA PRO A 205 10.16 6.60 -7.40
C PRO A 205 9.87 5.96 -8.76
N ALA A 206 9.37 6.74 -9.72
CA ALA A 206 9.03 6.20 -11.05
C ALA A 206 10.22 5.60 -11.80
N ALA A 207 11.41 6.22 -11.72
CA ALA A 207 12.61 5.78 -12.45
C ALA A 207 12.97 4.31 -12.16
N VAL A 208 12.72 3.88 -10.93
CA VAL A 208 13.04 2.56 -10.42
C VAL A 208 12.10 1.47 -10.97
N VAL A 209 10.82 1.81 -11.18
CA VAL A 209 9.83 0.88 -11.73
C VAL A 209 9.97 0.73 -13.24
N TYR A 210 10.39 1.78 -13.93
CA TYR A 210 10.59 1.78 -15.39
C TYR A 210 11.71 0.86 -15.88
N GLU A 211 12.92 0.98 -15.32
CA GLU A 211 14.11 0.27 -15.81
C GLU A 211 13.97 -1.26 -15.72
N GLN A 212 13.14 -1.76 -14.81
CA GLN A 212 13.04 -3.19 -14.51
C GLN A 212 11.87 -3.87 -15.22
N LEU A 213 10.83 -3.11 -15.55
CA LEU A 213 9.73 -3.61 -16.38
C LEU A 213 10.12 -3.71 -17.86
N GLU A 214 10.97 -2.83 -18.39
CA GLU A 214 11.51 -2.98 -19.76
C GLU A 214 12.24 -4.32 -19.93
N LEU A 215 13.03 -4.73 -18.94
CA LEU A 215 13.74 -6.01 -18.93
C LEU A 215 12.81 -7.24 -18.97
N GLN A 216 11.57 -7.13 -18.45
CA GLN A 216 10.58 -8.21 -18.50
C GLN A 216 9.61 -8.12 -19.68
N GLN A 217 9.31 -6.92 -20.20
CA GLN A 217 8.41 -6.76 -21.34
C GLN A 217 9.11 -7.05 -22.67
N VAL A 218 10.40 -6.76 -22.83
CA VAL A 218 11.17 -7.12 -24.04
C VAL A 218 11.28 -8.64 -24.20
N SER A 219 11.24 -9.40 -23.09
CA SER A 219 11.25 -10.86 -23.12
C SER A 219 9.92 -11.51 -23.52
N SER A 220 8.76 -10.84 -23.37
CA SER A 220 7.44 -11.45 -23.69
C SER A 220 6.66 -10.75 -24.80
N ALA A 221 7.06 -9.55 -25.24
CA ALA A 221 6.43 -8.85 -26.37
C ALA A 221 6.62 -9.59 -27.71
N ALA A 222 7.69 -10.38 -27.84
CA ALA A 222 7.93 -11.19 -29.04
C ALA A 222 6.94 -12.36 -29.22
N THR A 223 6.17 -12.73 -28.19
CA THR A 223 5.30 -13.93 -28.23
C THR A 223 3.80 -13.61 -28.21
N ILE A 224 3.37 -12.44 -27.72
CA ILE A 224 1.94 -12.17 -27.45
C ILE A 224 1.23 -11.38 -28.58
N SER A 225 1.96 -10.81 -29.54
CA SER A 225 1.39 -9.93 -30.58
C SER A 225 0.58 -10.62 -31.71
N ARG A 226 0.05 -11.84 -31.53
CA ARG A 226 -0.69 -12.53 -32.62
C ARG A 226 -2.10 -13.04 -32.32
N HIS A 227 -2.64 -12.95 -31.10
CA HIS A 227 -3.90 -13.67 -30.79
C HIS A 227 -5.09 -12.86 -30.24
N VAL A 228 -5.00 -11.55 -29.99
CA VAL A 228 -6.10 -10.81 -29.29
C VAL A 228 -6.81 -9.78 -30.17
N ARG A 229 -7.02 -10.06 -31.48
CA ARG A 229 -7.71 -9.11 -32.38
C ARG A 229 -9.15 -9.46 -32.78
N LEU A 230 -9.80 -10.45 -32.16
CA LEU A 230 -11.10 -10.95 -32.66
C LEU A 230 -12.23 -11.12 -31.65
N ALA A 231 -12.15 -10.63 -30.40
CA ALA A 231 -13.17 -10.93 -29.39
C ALA A 231 -13.77 -9.72 -28.64
N ILE A 232 -13.91 -8.56 -29.29
CA ILE A 232 -14.65 -7.43 -28.70
C ILE A 232 -15.68 -6.93 -29.71
N MET A 233 -16.80 -7.65 -29.82
CA MET A 233 -18.08 -7.07 -30.23
C MET A 233 -19.19 -7.85 -29.52
N SER A 234 -20.11 -7.10 -28.91
CA SER A 234 -21.35 -7.52 -28.22
C SER A 234 -21.24 -7.91 -26.73
N THR A 235 -21.73 -7.04 -25.85
CA THR A 235 -22.57 -7.35 -24.67
C THR A 235 -22.95 -6.04 -23.95
N SER A 236 -24.04 -5.36 -24.35
CA SER A 236 -24.43 -4.06 -23.76
C SER A 236 -25.80 -4.05 -23.07
N SER A 237 -26.39 -5.20 -22.72
CA SER A 237 -27.69 -5.22 -22.00
C SER A 237 -27.80 -6.20 -20.83
N GLY A 238 -26.83 -7.11 -20.66
CA GLY A 238 -26.74 -7.99 -19.50
C GLY A 238 -26.12 -7.32 -18.28
N GLU A 239 -25.27 -6.31 -18.49
CA GLU A 239 -24.52 -5.62 -17.45
C GLU A 239 -25.44 -4.78 -16.53
N ASP A 240 -26.38 -4.01 -17.08
CA ASP A 240 -27.28 -3.11 -16.31
C ASP A 240 -28.20 -3.80 -15.29
N ARG A 241 -28.79 -4.96 -15.61
CA ARG A 241 -29.64 -5.73 -14.67
C ARG A 241 -28.85 -6.48 -13.60
N MET A 242 -27.57 -6.68 -13.85
CA MET A 242 -26.68 -7.50 -13.02
C MET A 242 -25.89 -6.61 -12.04
N LEU A 243 -25.61 -5.36 -12.45
CA LEU A 243 -25.17 -4.28 -11.57
C LEU A 243 -26.15 -4.10 -10.41
N GLN A 244 -27.47 -4.05 -10.63
CA GLN A 244 -28.47 -4.03 -9.53
C GLN A 244 -28.33 -5.16 -8.49
N ARG A 245 -27.74 -6.32 -8.85
CA ARG A 245 -27.54 -7.46 -7.92
C ARG A 245 -26.23 -7.40 -7.12
N LEU A 246 -25.24 -6.63 -7.58
CA LEU A 246 -24.04 -6.25 -6.82
C LEU A 246 -24.33 -5.06 -5.88
N LEU A 247 -25.41 -4.33 -6.14
CA LEU A 247 -25.84 -3.13 -5.42
C LEU A 247 -26.76 -3.40 -4.23
N THR A 248 -27.04 -4.67 -3.91
CA THR A 248 -27.82 -5.07 -2.73
C THR A 248 -26.87 -5.52 -1.62
N PRO A 249 -26.99 -5.02 -0.37
CA PRO A 249 -26.17 -5.48 0.75
C PRO A 249 -26.34 -7.00 0.91
N ARG A 250 -25.27 -7.77 0.69
CA ARG A 250 -25.34 -9.24 0.78
C ARG A 250 -24.82 -9.72 2.12
N THR A 251 -25.64 -10.54 2.76
CA THR A 251 -25.34 -11.29 3.98
C THR A 251 -24.67 -12.64 3.69
N ASP A 252 -24.51 -13.01 2.42
CA ASP A 252 -24.04 -14.34 2.01
C ASP A 252 -22.56 -14.36 1.62
N ALA A 253 -21.82 -15.29 2.22
CA ALA A 253 -20.36 -15.39 2.23
C ALA A 253 -19.67 -15.94 0.95
N PHE A 254 -20.22 -15.74 -0.25
CA PHE A 254 -19.59 -16.25 -1.49
C PHE A 254 -19.75 -15.33 -2.71
N PRO A 255 -18.66 -15.03 -3.47
CA PRO A 255 -18.76 -14.43 -4.78
C PRO A 255 -18.22 -15.38 -5.85
N LEU A 256 -19.01 -15.87 -6.82
CA LEU A 256 -18.42 -16.77 -7.84
C LEU A 256 -18.90 -16.67 -9.28
N GLN A 257 -19.72 -15.68 -9.64
CA GLN A 257 -19.92 -15.31 -11.05
C GLN A 257 -19.52 -13.86 -11.34
N ASP A 258 -19.87 -12.94 -10.44
CA ASP A 258 -19.61 -11.50 -10.61
C ASP A 258 -18.11 -11.14 -10.48
N TYR A 259 -17.36 -11.90 -9.67
CA TYR A 259 -15.91 -11.74 -9.50
C TYR A 259 -15.12 -11.98 -10.80
N LYS A 260 -15.51 -13.01 -11.58
CA LYS A 260 -14.82 -13.34 -12.84
C LYS A 260 -14.98 -12.22 -13.86
N MET A 261 -16.16 -11.59 -13.92
CA MET A 261 -16.40 -10.45 -14.80
C MET A 261 -15.68 -9.19 -14.31
N LEU A 262 -15.80 -8.81 -13.03
CA LEU A 262 -15.05 -7.67 -12.47
C LEU A 262 -13.53 -7.79 -12.69
N ARG A 263 -12.98 -8.99 -12.49
CA ARG A 263 -11.58 -9.30 -12.81
C ARG A 263 -11.29 -9.07 -14.29
N THR A 264 -12.10 -9.63 -15.19
CA THR A 264 -11.90 -9.52 -16.64
C THR A 264 -12.00 -8.07 -17.11
N SER A 265 -13.00 -7.33 -16.65
CA SER A 265 -13.21 -5.91 -17.00
C SER A 265 -12.10 -5.01 -16.44
N SER A 266 -11.65 -5.25 -15.21
CA SER A 266 -10.54 -4.49 -14.61
C SER A 266 -9.21 -4.75 -15.34
N ILE A 267 -8.94 -6.00 -15.72
CA ILE A 267 -7.76 -6.37 -16.53
C ILE A 267 -7.82 -5.71 -17.91
N ALA A 268 -8.98 -5.74 -18.56
CA ALA A 268 -9.16 -5.12 -19.87
C ALA A 268 -8.95 -3.60 -19.82
N ALA A 269 -9.54 -2.92 -18.83
CA ALA A 269 -9.38 -1.48 -18.63
C ALA A 269 -7.93 -1.09 -18.36
N LEU A 270 -7.23 -1.86 -17.52
CA LEU A 270 -5.80 -1.63 -17.26
C LEU A 270 -4.95 -1.79 -18.52
N ARG A 271 -5.23 -2.80 -19.36
CA ARG A 271 -4.52 -3.01 -20.62
C ARG A 271 -4.77 -1.88 -21.61
N GLU A 272 -6.01 -1.46 -21.78
CA GLU A 272 -6.38 -0.34 -22.66
C GLU A 272 -5.69 0.96 -22.22
N LEU A 273 -5.67 1.22 -20.91
CA LEU A 273 -4.92 2.34 -20.33
C LEU A 273 -3.40 2.22 -20.59
N GLY A 274 -2.86 1.01 -20.46
CA GLY A 274 -1.50 0.63 -20.87
C GLY A 274 -1.16 1.02 -22.30
N ASP A 275 -1.96 0.53 -23.23
CA ASP A 275 -1.76 0.71 -24.66
C ASP A 275 -1.94 2.18 -25.09
N SER A 276 -2.88 2.89 -24.46
CA SER A 276 -3.11 4.33 -24.69
C SER A 276 -1.89 5.18 -24.30
N LEU A 277 -1.24 4.86 -23.18
CA LEU A 277 -0.09 5.63 -22.70
C LEU A 277 1.21 5.27 -23.45
N LEU A 278 1.38 4.00 -23.84
CA LEU A 278 2.48 3.59 -24.72
C LEU A 278 2.39 4.25 -26.10
N SER A 279 1.17 4.42 -26.64
CA SER A 279 0.96 5.08 -27.93
C SER A 279 1.08 6.61 -27.87
N THR A 280 0.84 7.23 -26.72
CA THR A 280 0.99 8.68 -26.51
C THR A 280 2.45 9.10 -26.24
N GLY A 281 3.32 8.13 -25.94
CA GLY A 281 4.74 8.33 -25.70
C GLY A 281 5.04 8.75 -24.26
N LEU A 282 5.83 7.93 -23.55
CA LEU A 282 6.20 8.06 -22.13
C LEU A 282 6.89 9.39 -21.76
N ASN A 283 7.40 10.13 -22.75
CA ASN A 283 8.04 11.44 -22.56
C ASN A 283 7.08 12.55 -22.10
N THR A 284 5.76 12.33 -22.16
CA THR A 284 4.74 13.28 -21.70
C THR A 284 4.28 13.03 -20.25
N VAL A 285 4.50 11.81 -19.72
CA VAL A 285 4.09 11.43 -18.36
C VAL A 285 5.21 11.78 -17.37
N ARG A 286 5.34 13.08 -17.08
CA ARG A 286 6.28 13.59 -16.07
C ARG A 286 5.81 13.34 -14.64
N ASP A 287 4.54 13.00 -14.44
CA ASP A 287 3.95 12.76 -13.12
C ASP A 287 4.13 11.30 -12.69
N THR A 288 5.17 11.11 -11.89
CA THR A 288 5.55 9.85 -11.27
C THR A 288 4.47 9.28 -10.34
N SER A 289 3.55 10.12 -9.85
CA SER A 289 2.46 9.70 -8.95
C SER A 289 1.35 8.90 -9.64
N MET A 290 1.30 8.91 -10.98
CA MET A 290 0.26 8.25 -11.79
C MET A 290 0.76 6.97 -12.43
N LEU A 291 2.01 6.99 -12.87
CA LEU A 291 2.62 5.89 -13.58
C LEU A 291 2.76 4.64 -12.70
N LEU A 292 3.12 4.85 -11.45
CA LEU A 292 3.44 3.74 -10.58
C LEU A 292 2.21 2.90 -10.19
N PRO A 293 1.07 3.50 -9.77
CA PRO A 293 -0.19 2.76 -9.60
C PRO A 293 -0.64 2.02 -10.86
N MET A 294 -0.37 2.59 -12.04
CA MET A 294 -0.72 2.03 -13.34
C MET A 294 0.18 0.83 -13.72
N LEU A 295 1.51 0.97 -13.61
CA LEU A 295 2.46 -0.12 -13.85
C LEU A 295 2.21 -1.28 -12.88
N ALA A 296 1.87 -0.94 -11.65
CA ALA A 296 1.49 -1.92 -10.66
C ALA A 296 0.21 -2.64 -11.06
N GLY A 297 -0.82 -1.92 -11.54
CA GLY A 297 -2.04 -2.51 -12.11
C GLY A 297 -1.78 -3.41 -13.34
N LEU A 298 -0.90 -3.01 -14.25
CA LEU A 298 -0.50 -3.83 -15.41
C LEU A 298 0.26 -5.09 -15.01
N ALA A 299 1.15 -5.01 -14.02
CA ALA A 299 1.77 -6.19 -13.43
C ALA A 299 0.70 -7.11 -12.82
N THR A 300 -0.33 -6.55 -12.16
CA THR A 300 -1.47 -7.31 -11.65
C THR A 300 -2.19 -8.10 -12.73
N ALA A 301 -2.52 -7.41 -13.83
CA ALA A 301 -3.21 -8.01 -14.96
C ALA A 301 -2.44 -9.23 -15.48
N LYS A 302 -1.11 -9.12 -15.62
CA LYS A 302 -0.24 -10.21 -16.05
C LYS A 302 -0.25 -11.42 -15.09
N ILE A 303 -0.26 -11.20 -13.77
CA ILE A 303 -0.38 -12.29 -12.78
C ILE A 303 -1.75 -12.97 -12.89
N LEU A 304 -2.80 -12.14 -12.98
CA LEU A 304 -4.17 -12.61 -13.07
C LEU A 304 -4.32 -13.47 -14.33
N GLU A 305 -3.72 -13.11 -15.46
CA GLU A 305 -3.80 -13.90 -16.69
C GLU A 305 -3.12 -15.27 -16.59
N GLY A 306 -2.04 -15.38 -15.81
CA GLY A 306 -1.31 -16.65 -15.63
C GLY A 306 -1.93 -17.64 -14.65
N THR A 307 -3.05 -17.28 -14.00
CA THR A 307 -3.67 -18.10 -12.94
C THR A 307 -5.00 -18.69 -13.41
N GLU A 308 -4.93 -19.88 -14.04
CA GLU A 308 -6.09 -20.59 -14.60
C GLU A 308 -6.91 -21.36 -13.57
N ASP A 309 -6.35 -21.73 -12.40
CA ASP A 309 -7.09 -22.48 -11.38
C ASP A 309 -6.69 -22.10 -9.93
N PRO A 310 -7.50 -21.30 -9.21
CA PRO A 310 -7.15 -20.82 -7.88
C PRO A 310 -7.82 -21.63 -6.75
N SER A 311 -7.01 -22.09 -5.80
CA SER A 311 -7.48 -22.44 -4.45
C SER A 311 -8.12 -21.21 -3.77
N VAL A 312 -8.93 -21.42 -2.73
CA VAL A 312 -9.60 -20.33 -1.98
C VAL A 312 -8.62 -19.24 -1.52
N TYR A 313 -7.44 -19.64 -1.02
CA TYR A 313 -6.38 -18.69 -0.62
C TYR A 313 -5.89 -17.83 -1.80
N LYS A 314 -5.66 -18.44 -2.97
CA LYS A 314 -5.30 -17.70 -4.19
C LYS A 314 -6.42 -16.74 -4.61
N THR A 315 -7.69 -17.12 -4.47
CA THR A 315 -8.81 -16.21 -4.85
C THR A 315 -8.87 -14.94 -4.00
N ARG A 316 -8.55 -15.01 -2.70
CA ARG A 316 -8.54 -13.82 -1.82
C ARG A 316 -7.43 -12.85 -2.18
N ILE A 317 -6.22 -13.37 -2.40
CA ILE A 317 -5.09 -12.56 -2.90
C ILE A 317 -5.47 -11.90 -4.22
N LEU A 318 -6.01 -12.66 -5.17
CA LEU A 318 -6.42 -12.11 -6.46
C LEU A 318 -7.52 -11.04 -6.30
N ALA A 319 -8.44 -11.16 -5.34
CA ALA A 319 -9.44 -10.13 -5.06
C ALA A 319 -8.84 -8.85 -4.48
N SER A 320 -7.91 -8.99 -3.52
CA SER A 320 -7.14 -7.88 -2.96
C SER A 320 -6.41 -7.12 -4.09
N ASN A 321 -5.82 -7.88 -5.02
CA ASN A 321 -5.10 -7.34 -6.17
C ASN A 321 -6.01 -6.61 -7.17
N VAL A 322 -7.22 -7.14 -7.44
CA VAL A 322 -8.21 -6.47 -8.29
C VAL A 322 -8.69 -5.17 -7.63
N ALA A 323 -8.90 -5.16 -6.31
CA ALA A 323 -9.27 -3.95 -5.58
C ALA A 323 -8.19 -2.86 -5.70
N CYS A 324 -6.90 -3.22 -5.59
CA CYS A 324 -5.78 -2.30 -5.82
C CYS A 324 -5.80 -1.74 -7.26
N ALA A 325 -5.99 -2.60 -8.26
CA ALA A 325 -6.06 -2.19 -9.65
C ALA A 325 -7.19 -1.19 -9.91
N MET A 326 -8.39 -1.47 -9.40
CA MET A 326 -9.54 -0.58 -9.51
C MET A 326 -9.28 0.76 -8.83
N ARG A 327 -8.62 0.76 -7.66
CA ARG A 327 -8.23 1.99 -6.99
C ARG A 327 -7.34 2.87 -7.85
N SER A 328 -6.29 2.29 -8.43
CA SER A 328 -5.37 3.00 -9.31
C SER A 328 -6.09 3.67 -10.49
N LEU A 329 -7.13 3.02 -11.04
CA LEU A 329 -7.94 3.58 -12.12
C LEU A 329 -8.77 4.79 -11.65
N ILE A 330 -9.41 4.72 -10.48
CA ILE A 330 -10.16 5.85 -9.90
C ILE A 330 -9.25 7.06 -9.72
N ASP A 331 -8.09 6.84 -9.09
CA ASP A 331 -7.13 7.91 -8.81
C ASP A 331 -6.58 8.55 -10.10
N PHE A 332 -6.48 7.77 -11.18
CA PHE A 332 -6.09 8.24 -12.50
C PHE A 332 -7.17 9.12 -13.14
N ASP A 333 -8.43 8.65 -13.15
CA ASP A 333 -9.56 9.34 -13.78
C ASP A 333 -9.87 10.67 -13.09
N MET A 334 -9.78 10.72 -11.75
CA MET A 334 -9.95 11.95 -10.96
C MET A 334 -8.92 13.03 -11.30
N LYS A 335 -7.68 12.64 -11.62
CA LYS A 335 -6.60 13.59 -11.95
C LYS A 335 -6.63 14.07 -13.42
N HIS A 336 -7.29 13.34 -14.32
CA HIS A 336 -7.34 13.66 -15.77
C HIS A 336 -8.67 14.29 -16.24
N ASN A 337 -9.44 14.90 -15.33
CA ASN A 337 -10.72 15.56 -15.66
C ASN A 337 -11.68 14.67 -16.47
N GLY A 338 -11.72 13.36 -16.17
CA GLY A 338 -12.69 12.44 -16.79
C GLY A 338 -12.55 12.24 -18.31
N LYS A 339 -11.38 12.52 -18.90
CA LYS A 339 -11.12 12.30 -20.34
C LYS A 339 -10.64 10.88 -20.68
N SER A 340 -10.62 9.98 -19.70
CA SER A 340 -10.28 8.57 -19.90
C SER A 340 -11.42 7.84 -20.60
N ALA A 341 -11.08 7.02 -21.59
CA ALA A 341 -12.02 6.22 -22.39
C ALA A 341 -12.68 5.07 -21.61
N VAL A 342 -12.38 4.90 -20.31
CA VAL A 342 -12.98 3.87 -19.45
C VAL A 342 -14.35 4.35 -18.95
N ALA A 343 -15.26 4.58 -19.89
CA ALA A 343 -16.69 4.70 -19.60
C ALA A 343 -17.20 3.31 -19.19
N ASN A 344 -17.78 3.19 -17.99
CA ASN A 344 -19.02 2.41 -17.74
C ASN A 344 -19.46 2.33 -16.25
N LEU A 345 -18.69 2.81 -15.27
CA LEU A 345 -19.13 2.85 -13.86
C LEU A 345 -18.89 4.24 -13.23
N GLY A 346 -19.88 4.78 -12.50
CA GLY A 346 -19.67 5.99 -11.70
C GLY A 346 -18.73 5.73 -10.51
N THR A 347 -18.00 6.75 -10.05
CA THR A 347 -17.02 6.65 -8.94
C THR A 347 -17.57 5.94 -7.70
N VAL A 348 -18.83 6.21 -7.31
CA VAL A 348 -19.50 5.55 -6.18
C VAL A 348 -19.53 4.03 -6.37
N GLU A 349 -19.84 3.56 -7.58
CA GLU A 349 -19.95 2.14 -7.87
C GLU A 349 -18.59 1.45 -7.93
N GLN A 350 -17.57 2.16 -8.40
CA GLN A 350 -16.21 1.64 -8.39
C GLN A 350 -15.72 1.44 -6.95
N ILE A 351 -16.00 2.39 -6.05
CA ILE A 351 -15.64 2.28 -4.63
C ILE A 351 -16.44 1.16 -3.95
N ARG A 352 -17.74 0.97 -4.24
CA ARG A 352 -18.52 -0.16 -3.71
C ARG A 352 -17.92 -1.52 -4.11
N ALA A 353 -17.50 -1.66 -5.37
CA ALA A 353 -16.85 -2.87 -5.83
C ALA A 353 -15.50 -3.11 -5.13
N ILE A 354 -14.72 -2.04 -4.87
CA ILE A 354 -13.48 -2.13 -4.08
C ILE A 354 -13.77 -2.62 -2.66
N VAL A 355 -14.78 -2.07 -1.98
CA VAL A 355 -15.20 -2.50 -0.63
C VAL A 355 -15.50 -4.00 -0.64
N ALA A 356 -16.36 -4.48 -1.55
CA ALA A 356 -16.73 -5.90 -1.62
C ALA A 356 -15.54 -6.83 -1.87
N LEU A 357 -14.60 -6.42 -2.74
CA LEU A 357 -13.37 -7.19 -3.01
C LEU A 357 -12.46 -7.25 -1.79
N ARG A 358 -12.35 -6.15 -1.03
CA ARG A 358 -11.55 -6.09 0.20
C ARG A 358 -12.17 -6.87 1.34
N GLU A 359 -13.50 -6.83 1.48
CA GLU A 359 -14.24 -7.67 2.44
C GLU A 359 -13.98 -9.16 2.18
N TYR A 360 -14.04 -9.57 0.93
CA TYR A 360 -13.74 -10.95 0.54
C TYR A 360 -12.29 -11.34 0.81
N ALA A 361 -11.35 -10.43 0.58
CA ALA A 361 -9.92 -10.67 0.76
C ALA A 361 -9.51 -10.71 2.24
N GLU A 362 -9.92 -9.72 3.03
CA GLU A 362 -9.34 -9.40 4.34
C GLU A 362 -10.32 -9.54 5.52
N CYS A 363 -11.60 -9.85 5.24
CA CYS A 363 -12.75 -9.82 6.18
C CYS A 363 -13.33 -8.41 6.41
N GLU A 364 -14.61 -8.38 6.83
CA GLU A 364 -15.42 -7.16 6.93
C GLU A 364 -14.91 -6.13 7.96
N THR A 365 -14.24 -6.58 9.02
CA THR A 365 -13.74 -5.74 10.12
C THR A 365 -12.31 -5.26 9.90
N HIS A 366 -11.66 -5.64 8.80
CA HIS A 366 -10.27 -5.26 8.57
C HIS A 366 -10.15 -3.71 8.45
N PRO A 367 -9.15 -3.07 9.07
CA PRO A 367 -9.03 -1.61 9.07
C PRO A 367 -9.02 -0.97 7.68
N GLN A 368 -8.42 -1.65 6.68
CA GLN A 368 -8.46 -1.21 5.29
C GLN A 368 -9.90 -1.14 4.73
N VAL A 369 -10.76 -2.12 5.05
CA VAL A 369 -12.17 -2.11 4.61
C VAL A 369 -12.93 -0.92 5.21
N VAL A 370 -12.65 -0.59 6.47
CA VAL A 370 -13.25 0.59 7.12
C VAL A 370 -12.86 1.88 6.42
N GLN A 371 -11.60 2.02 6.01
CA GLN A 371 -11.15 3.19 5.25
C GLN A 371 -11.84 3.31 3.88
N GLU A 372 -12.00 2.18 3.19
CA GLU A 372 -12.74 2.09 1.93
C GLU A 372 -14.21 2.54 2.10
N LEU A 373 -14.85 2.14 3.21
CA LEU A 373 -16.21 2.58 3.55
C LEU A 373 -16.30 4.10 3.77
N TRP A 374 -15.30 4.71 4.42
CA TRP A 374 -15.32 6.17 4.59
C TRP A 374 -15.12 6.92 3.28
N GLN A 375 -14.33 6.39 2.36
CA GLN A 375 -14.23 6.99 1.03
C GLN A 375 -15.51 6.78 0.20
N LEU A 376 -16.20 5.65 0.39
CA LEU A 376 -17.53 5.45 -0.17
C LEU A 376 -18.53 6.47 0.38
N GLN A 377 -18.49 6.71 1.69
CA GLN A 377 -19.29 7.76 2.33
C GLN A 377 -19.01 9.13 1.70
N ASP A 378 -17.75 9.52 1.56
CA ASP A 378 -17.36 10.81 0.95
C ASP A 378 -17.85 10.92 -0.51
N ALA A 379 -17.72 9.85 -1.29
CA ALA A 379 -18.21 9.80 -2.67
C ALA A 379 -19.75 9.88 -2.75
N LEU A 380 -20.47 9.26 -1.82
CA LEU A 380 -21.94 9.35 -1.74
C LEU A 380 -22.40 10.76 -1.36
N VAL A 381 -21.71 11.42 -0.43
CA VAL A 381 -21.96 12.84 -0.11
C VAL A 381 -21.73 13.72 -1.34
N ALA A 382 -20.62 13.53 -2.05
CA ALA A 382 -20.32 14.27 -3.27
C ALA A 382 -21.37 14.05 -4.37
N ALA A 383 -21.97 12.86 -4.44
CA ALA A 383 -23.06 12.53 -5.35
C ALA A 383 -24.46 13.01 -4.87
N GLY A 384 -24.54 13.64 -3.69
CA GLY A 384 -25.80 14.13 -3.10
C GLY A 384 -26.66 13.05 -2.44
N ASN A 385 -26.16 11.82 -2.30
CA ASN A 385 -26.88 10.72 -1.66
C ASN A 385 -26.58 10.65 -0.16
N LEU A 386 -27.15 11.60 0.60
CA LEU A 386 -26.85 11.79 2.02
C LEU A 386 -27.34 10.64 2.92
N GLU A 387 -28.48 10.02 2.60
CA GLU A 387 -29.04 8.92 3.38
C GLU A 387 -28.13 7.68 3.31
N ALA A 388 -27.76 7.26 2.09
CA ALA A 388 -26.82 6.15 1.92
C ALA A 388 -25.44 6.46 2.51
N ALA A 389 -24.97 7.71 2.41
CA ALA A 389 -23.71 8.13 3.04
C ALA A 389 -23.76 7.97 4.57
N GLN A 390 -24.88 8.31 5.19
CA GLN A 390 -25.07 8.15 6.63
C GLN A 390 -25.08 6.68 7.04
N GLU A 391 -25.78 5.82 6.30
CA GLU A 391 -25.81 4.38 6.56
C GLU A 391 -24.41 3.75 6.47
N VAL A 392 -23.67 4.07 5.41
CA VAL A 392 -22.27 3.61 5.23
C VAL A 392 -21.37 4.10 6.36
N GLY A 393 -21.54 5.36 6.79
CA GLY A 393 -20.79 5.91 7.92
C GLY A 393 -21.08 5.17 9.24
N GLN A 394 -22.34 4.83 9.50
CA GLN A 394 -22.72 4.05 10.69
C GLN A 394 -22.19 2.62 10.64
N ASP A 395 -22.22 2.00 9.46
CA ASP A 395 -21.65 0.67 9.24
C ASP A 395 -20.15 0.63 9.51
N ALA A 396 -19.41 1.62 9.01
CA ALA A 396 -17.98 1.76 9.25
C ALA A 396 -17.66 1.83 10.77
N TYR A 397 -18.42 2.62 11.54
CA TYR A 397 -18.21 2.70 12.99
C TYR A 397 -18.51 1.37 13.71
N ARG A 398 -19.59 0.67 13.32
CA ARG A 398 -19.92 -0.64 13.89
C ARG A 398 -18.79 -1.66 13.66
N ARG A 399 -18.20 -1.64 12.47
CA ARG A 399 -17.06 -2.52 12.12
C ARG A 399 -15.81 -2.17 12.91
N VAL A 400 -15.55 -0.88 13.18
CA VAL A 400 -14.47 -0.46 14.08
C VAL A 400 -14.69 -1.03 15.49
N GLU A 401 -15.91 -0.96 16.02
CA GLU A 401 -16.23 -1.51 17.35
C GLU A 401 -16.02 -3.03 17.39
N ASN A 402 -16.44 -3.74 16.36
CA ASN A 402 -16.18 -5.18 16.22
C ASN A 402 -14.68 -5.48 16.10
N TYR A 403 -13.92 -4.64 15.37
CA TYR A 403 -12.48 -4.79 15.20
C TYR A 403 -11.72 -4.73 16.53
N ILE A 404 -12.20 -3.94 17.50
CA ILE A 404 -11.55 -3.73 18.81
C ILE A 404 -12.25 -4.46 19.97
N GLN A 405 -13.15 -5.40 19.68
CA GLN A 405 -13.92 -6.10 20.71
C GLN A 405 -13.05 -6.88 21.70
N ASP A 406 -11.86 -7.30 21.26
CA ASP A 406 -10.83 -8.01 22.01
C ASP A 406 -9.96 -7.09 22.89
N ILE A 407 -10.11 -5.77 22.73
CA ILE A 407 -9.34 -4.78 23.51
C ILE A 407 -10.14 -4.34 24.72
N PRO A 408 -9.61 -4.47 25.95
CA PRO A 408 -10.29 -4.03 27.16
C PRO A 408 -10.56 -2.51 27.15
N TYR A 409 -11.65 -2.12 27.81
CA TYR A 409 -12.10 -0.73 27.93
C TYR A 409 -11.09 0.14 28.69
#